data_AF-R1GQI9-F1
#
_entry.id   AF-R1GQI9-F1
#
_cell.length_a   1.000
_cell.length_b   1.000
_cell.length_c   1.000
_cell.angle_alpha   90.00
_cell.angle_beta   90.00
_cell.angle_gamma   90.00
#
_symmetry.space_group_name_H-M   'P 1'
#
loop_
_entity.id
_entity.type
_entity.pdbx_description
1 polymer ?
#
loop_
_entity_poly.entity_id
_entity_poly.type
_entity_poly.pdbx_seq_one_letter_code
_entity_poly.pdbx_strand_id
1 'polypeptide(L)'
;MSPAAVDHDDDPVTAEYDVFITPELEEQIYLLQYPNRGRDQPYNERYNSKPVEVRMKPNTGFIEVDVPMNVHANYDKRKGVKWGEAMRKAQDGGESAFGLAAGFSGLAKNAVPARAGAAASRADIQDMELEEDSVEQLLQRFDDANDKGHVLNKQTLGGQIMKDETGKPIYMLGTYRGQELHLTKISGIVQMRPQFHHLDAVRELANANRRREREAVEGARANEPRAVQMTIKNEDGDSAQSKEFLFRAQEEKWTKLRYYDEETDEAFETYHEKMFVHDTENTAKLKSSMTNEQYLDAISAERHDPSGRSKKKPLTKKQMQRIEDSEDSDVGDDDHEQNLATQEEAEQAA
;
A
#
# COMPACT_ATOMS: atom_id res chain seq x y z
N MET A 1 -30.84 3.11 -37.90
CA MET A 1 -29.60 2.38 -38.21
C MET A 1 -29.34 1.45 -37.04
N SER A 2 -29.69 0.18 -37.19
CA SER A 2 -29.40 -0.84 -36.18
C SER A 2 -27.88 -0.99 -36.04
N PRO A 3 -27.33 -1.18 -34.83
CA PRO A 3 -25.90 -1.42 -34.67
C PRO A 3 -25.54 -2.72 -35.40
N ALA A 4 -24.55 -2.63 -36.29
CA ALA A 4 -24.03 -3.78 -37.03
C ALA A 4 -23.54 -4.84 -36.03
N ALA A 5 -24.03 -6.06 -36.19
CA ALA A 5 -23.47 -7.22 -35.50
C ALA A 5 -21.98 -7.30 -35.87
N VAL A 6 -21.12 -7.30 -34.87
CA VAL A 6 -19.68 -7.47 -35.06
C VAL A 6 -19.48 -8.93 -35.47
N ASP A 7 -18.96 -9.13 -36.68
CA ASP A 7 -18.67 -10.46 -37.21
C ASP A 7 -17.52 -11.06 -36.41
N HIS A 8 -17.78 -12.14 -35.66
CA HIS A 8 -16.82 -12.75 -34.73
C HIS A 8 -15.75 -13.61 -35.43
N ASP A 9 -15.83 -13.76 -36.75
CA ASP A 9 -14.92 -14.60 -37.54
C ASP A 9 -13.54 -13.97 -37.82
N ASP A 10 -13.34 -12.68 -37.49
CA ASP A 10 -12.10 -11.92 -37.77
C ASP A 10 -11.05 -11.95 -36.61
N ASP A 11 -11.34 -12.60 -35.48
CA ASP A 11 -10.42 -12.67 -34.32
C ASP A 11 -10.33 -14.10 -33.73
N PRO A 12 -9.50 -14.99 -34.33
CA PRO A 12 -9.39 -16.36 -33.87
C PRO A 12 -8.65 -16.44 -32.53
N VAL A 13 -9.18 -17.25 -31.59
CA VAL A 13 -8.50 -17.58 -30.34
C VAL A 13 -7.18 -18.29 -30.64
N THR A 14 -6.06 -17.63 -30.37
CA THR A 14 -4.72 -18.19 -30.64
C THR A 14 -4.17 -19.03 -29.49
N ALA A 15 -4.68 -18.83 -28.27
CA ALA A 15 -4.26 -19.55 -27.07
C ALA A 15 -5.36 -19.51 -26.01
N GLU A 16 -5.52 -20.63 -25.30
CA GLU A 16 -6.41 -20.77 -24.16
C GLU A 16 -5.55 -21.05 -22.92
N TYR A 17 -5.90 -20.45 -21.79
CA TYR A 17 -5.15 -20.57 -20.54
C TYR A 17 -6.10 -20.93 -19.40
N ASP A 18 -5.72 -21.92 -18.60
CA ASP A 18 -6.45 -22.30 -17.41
C ASP A 18 -6.12 -21.36 -16.25
N VAL A 19 -7.14 -20.65 -15.74
CA VAL A 19 -6.96 -19.68 -14.65
C VAL A 19 -7.36 -20.30 -13.32
N PHE A 20 -6.39 -20.39 -12.41
CA PHE A 20 -6.56 -20.85 -11.04
C PHE A 20 -6.45 -19.67 -10.07
N ILE A 21 -7.20 -19.70 -8.98
CA ILE A 21 -7.01 -18.78 -7.85
C ILE A 21 -6.38 -19.58 -6.72
N THR A 22 -5.23 -19.12 -6.22
CA THR A 22 -4.59 -19.77 -5.07
C THR A 22 -5.46 -19.58 -3.82
N PRO A 23 -5.54 -20.60 -2.94
CA PRO A 23 -6.29 -20.46 -1.69
C PRO A 23 -5.74 -19.30 -0.84
N GLU A 24 -6.53 -18.87 0.15
CA GLU A 24 -6.06 -17.87 1.12
C GLU A 24 -4.83 -18.42 1.84
N LEU A 25 -3.71 -17.73 1.67
CA LEU A 25 -2.44 -18.06 2.31
C LEU A 25 -2.44 -17.47 3.73
N GLU A 26 -1.80 -18.17 4.66
CA GLU A 26 -1.55 -17.59 5.99
C GLU A 26 -0.55 -16.42 5.90
N GLU A 27 0.32 -16.45 4.89
CA GLU A 27 1.30 -15.41 4.63
C GLU A 27 0.71 -14.18 3.95
N GLN A 28 1.29 -13.03 4.28
CA GLN A 28 0.95 -11.76 3.65
C GLN A 28 1.89 -11.48 2.49
N ILE A 29 1.32 -11.16 1.33
CA ILE A 29 2.07 -10.83 0.11
C ILE A 29 2.02 -9.32 -0.10
N TYR A 30 3.18 -8.69 -0.10
CA TYR A 30 3.31 -7.25 -0.31
C TYR A 30 4.04 -6.94 -1.60
N LEU A 31 3.52 -5.99 -2.38
CA LEU A 31 4.21 -5.46 -3.55
C LEU A 31 5.02 -4.23 -3.17
N LEU A 32 6.34 -4.36 -3.11
CA LEU A 32 7.24 -3.23 -2.86
C LEU A 32 7.65 -2.57 -4.19
N GLN A 33 7.21 -1.34 -4.40
CA GLN A 33 7.56 -0.54 -5.58
C GLN A 33 8.69 0.44 -5.25
N TYR A 34 9.66 0.57 -6.16
CA TYR A 34 10.79 1.48 -6.01
C TYR A 34 10.80 2.53 -7.14
N PRO A 35 10.00 3.60 -7.05
CA PRO A 35 9.89 4.59 -8.14
C PRO A 35 11.20 5.31 -8.48
N ASN A 36 12.12 5.39 -7.53
CA ASN A 36 13.39 6.10 -7.68
C ASN A 36 14.53 5.21 -8.22
N ARG A 37 14.23 3.98 -8.64
CA ARG A 37 15.23 3.01 -9.10
C ARG A 37 14.85 2.48 -10.47
N GLY A 38 15.83 2.44 -11.38
CA GLY A 38 15.67 1.83 -12.69
C GLY A 38 15.51 0.30 -12.59
N ARG A 39 14.79 -0.29 -13.55
CA ARG A 39 14.60 -1.76 -13.63
C ARG A 39 15.93 -2.52 -13.80
N ASP A 40 16.92 -1.86 -14.39
CA ASP A 40 18.27 -2.37 -14.64
C ASP A 40 19.14 -2.45 -13.39
N GLN A 41 18.70 -1.88 -12.25
CA GLN A 41 19.48 -1.83 -11.03
C GLN A 41 18.68 -2.32 -9.81
N PRO A 42 18.23 -3.58 -9.77
CA PRO A 42 17.51 -4.12 -8.62
C PRO A 42 18.32 -4.08 -7.32
N TYR A 43 17.60 -4.19 -6.20
CA TYR A 43 18.18 -4.37 -4.87
C TYR A 43 18.40 -5.86 -4.61
N ASN A 44 19.55 -6.39 -5.03
CA ASN A 44 19.92 -7.79 -4.86
C ASN A 44 21.43 -7.94 -4.64
N GLU A 45 21.89 -9.16 -4.34
CA GLU A 45 23.28 -9.46 -4.07
C GLU A 45 24.20 -9.16 -5.26
N ARG A 46 23.74 -9.41 -6.49
CA ARG A 46 24.50 -9.16 -7.73
C ARG A 46 24.96 -7.71 -7.90
N TYR A 47 24.15 -6.75 -7.44
CA TYR A 47 24.47 -5.31 -7.49
C TYR A 47 25.07 -4.77 -6.18
N ASN A 48 25.49 -5.65 -5.25
CA ASN A 48 25.96 -5.29 -3.91
C ASN A 48 24.95 -4.39 -3.17
N SER A 49 23.66 -4.62 -3.41
CA SER A 49 22.55 -3.79 -2.93
C SER A 49 21.50 -4.64 -2.22
N LYS A 50 21.89 -5.84 -1.77
CA LYS A 50 21.08 -6.76 -0.97
C LYS A 50 20.63 -6.07 0.33
N PRO A 51 19.33 -5.97 0.60
CA PRO A 51 18.83 -5.47 1.87
C PRO A 51 19.47 -6.14 3.09
N VAL A 52 19.95 -5.32 4.03
CA VAL A 52 20.59 -5.80 5.27
C VAL A 52 19.55 -6.08 6.36
N GLU A 53 18.55 -5.21 6.44
CA GLU A 53 17.51 -5.29 7.47
C GLU A 53 16.17 -4.84 6.87
N VAL A 54 15.13 -5.63 7.10
CA VAL A 54 13.75 -5.24 6.83
C VAL A 54 13.03 -5.18 8.16
N ARG A 55 12.29 -4.10 8.38
CA ARG A 55 11.48 -3.92 9.60
C ARG A 55 10.10 -3.42 9.23
N MET A 56 9.10 -3.90 9.96
CA MET A 56 7.71 -3.49 9.73
C MET A 56 6.94 -3.24 11.02
N LYS A 57 5.90 -2.43 10.90
CA LYS A 57 4.86 -2.20 11.90
C LYS A 57 3.54 -2.71 11.33
N PRO A 58 3.08 -3.93 11.68
CA PRO A 58 1.96 -4.58 11.00
C PRO A 58 0.61 -3.85 11.13
N ASN A 59 0.34 -3.19 12.25
CA ASN A 59 -0.94 -2.52 12.47
C ASN A 59 -1.00 -1.19 11.71
N THR A 60 0.02 -0.35 11.87
CA THR A 60 0.13 0.96 11.20
C THR A 60 0.59 0.87 9.75
N GLY A 61 1.16 -0.26 9.35
CA GLY A 61 1.54 -0.55 7.97
C GLY A 61 2.85 0.11 7.54
N PHE A 62 3.69 0.58 8.45
CA PHE A 62 5.02 1.09 8.07
C PHE A 62 5.96 -0.06 7.75
N ILE A 63 6.70 0.05 6.65
CA ILE A 63 7.79 -0.86 6.32
C ILE A 63 9.04 -0.05 5.96
N GLU A 64 10.17 -0.49 6.47
CA GLU A 64 11.48 0.07 6.16
C GLU A 64 12.44 -1.03 5.75
N VAL A 65 13.24 -0.72 4.73
CA VAL A 65 14.24 -1.59 4.13
C VAL A 65 15.56 -0.84 4.15
N ASP A 66 16.53 -1.34 4.90
CA ASP A 66 17.89 -0.80 4.91
C ASP A 66 18.73 -1.48 3.83
N VAL A 67 19.21 -0.68 2.88
CA VAL A 67 20.03 -1.12 1.74
C VAL A 67 21.46 -0.62 1.94
N PRO A 68 22.50 -1.44 1.71
CA PRO A 68 23.87 -1.01 1.84
C PRO A 68 24.24 -0.01 0.74
N MET A 69 25.12 0.93 1.06
CA MET A 69 25.70 1.88 0.12
C MET A 69 27.17 1.54 -0.12
N ASN A 70 27.62 1.71 -1.36
CA ASN A 70 29.04 1.56 -1.67
C ASN A 70 29.82 2.77 -1.14
N VAL A 71 30.57 2.58 -0.05
CA VAL A 71 31.39 3.63 0.58
C VAL A 71 32.73 3.87 -0.12
N HIS A 72 33.09 3.04 -1.10
CA HIS A 72 34.36 3.11 -1.82
C HIS A 72 34.25 3.78 -3.20
N ALA A 73 33.04 3.96 -3.73
CA ALA A 73 32.78 4.57 -5.03
C ALA A 73 31.72 5.67 -4.93
N ASN A 74 32.01 6.86 -5.49
CA ASN A 74 31.09 8.00 -5.53
C ASN A 74 30.54 8.42 -4.15
N TYR A 75 31.35 8.26 -3.09
CA TYR A 75 30.97 8.49 -1.71
C TYR A 75 31.88 9.52 -1.03
N ASP A 76 31.28 10.52 -0.38
CA ASP A 76 32.00 11.53 0.41
C ASP A 76 32.25 10.97 1.81
N LYS A 77 33.48 10.49 2.05
CA LYS A 77 33.89 9.90 3.34
C LYS A 77 33.69 10.84 4.53
N ARG A 78 33.97 12.14 4.36
CA ARG A 78 33.85 13.13 5.44
C ARG A 78 32.40 13.33 5.84
N LYS A 79 31.50 13.46 4.88
CA LYS A 79 30.04 13.51 5.16
C LYS A 79 29.52 12.20 5.73
N GLY A 80 30.04 11.09 5.23
CA GLY A 80 29.72 9.76 5.72
C GLY A 80 29.99 9.57 7.21
N VAL A 81 31.17 9.97 7.66
CA VAL A 81 31.54 9.98 9.08
C VAL A 81 30.66 10.95 9.86
N LYS A 82 30.44 12.17 9.35
CA LYS A 82 29.61 13.18 10.03
C LYS A 82 28.19 12.67 10.31
N TRP A 83 27.54 12.09 9.30
CA TRP A 83 26.18 11.59 9.42
C TRP A 83 26.09 10.26 10.17
N GLY A 84 27.10 9.39 10.04
CA GLY A 84 27.18 8.14 10.81
C GLY A 84 27.31 8.40 12.31
N GLU A 85 28.20 9.32 12.70
CA GLU A 85 28.35 9.75 14.10
C GLU A 85 27.08 10.41 14.65
N ALA A 86 26.41 11.26 13.85
CA ALA A 86 25.14 11.87 14.26
C ALA A 86 24.06 10.82 14.54
N MET A 87 23.90 9.84 13.63
CA MET A 87 22.97 8.72 13.81
C MET A 87 23.29 7.88 15.05
N ARG A 88 24.56 7.54 15.26
CA ARG A 88 25.01 6.76 16.41
C ARG A 88 24.74 7.49 17.72
N LYS A 89 25.11 8.78 17.82
CA LYS A 89 24.86 9.60 19.01
C LYS A 89 23.38 9.80 19.29
N ALA A 90 22.54 9.92 18.26
CA ALA A 90 21.09 9.98 18.43
C ALA A 90 20.52 8.66 18.96
N GLN A 91 20.99 7.52 18.43
CA GLN A 91 20.62 6.19 18.92
C GLN A 91 21.06 5.95 20.37
N ASP A 92 22.30 6.31 20.72
CA ASP A 92 22.81 6.26 22.10
C ASP A 92 22.02 7.18 23.04
N GLY A 93 21.49 8.28 22.51
CA GLY A 93 20.56 9.19 23.19
C GLY A 93 19.15 8.62 23.42
N GLY A 94 18.89 7.38 22.98
CA GLY A 94 17.62 6.69 23.17
C GLY A 94 16.63 6.80 22.00
N GLU A 95 17.04 7.39 20.88
CA GLU A 95 16.19 7.48 19.69
C GLU A 95 16.27 6.21 18.84
N SER A 96 15.17 5.46 18.82
CA SER A 96 15.08 4.19 18.08
C SER A 96 14.20 4.29 16.82
N ALA A 97 13.51 5.42 16.60
CA ALA A 97 12.66 5.64 15.45
C ALA A 97 12.85 7.08 14.94
N PHE A 98 12.98 7.21 13.62
CA PHE A 98 13.13 8.49 12.91
C PHE A 98 11.96 8.67 11.93
N GLY A 99 11.75 9.90 11.43
CA GLY A 99 10.67 10.20 10.49
C GLY A 99 9.24 10.02 11.04
N LEU A 100 8.29 9.85 10.12
CA LEU A 100 6.85 9.72 10.44
C LEU A 100 6.53 8.47 11.25
N ALA A 101 7.33 7.41 11.10
CA ALA A 101 7.17 6.18 11.86
C ALA A 101 7.54 6.33 13.36
N ALA A 102 8.23 7.43 13.73
CA ALA A 102 8.45 7.84 15.12
C ALA A 102 7.24 8.55 15.76
N GLY A 103 6.15 8.73 15.00
CA GLY A 103 4.91 9.36 15.47
C GLY A 103 5.09 10.84 15.84
N PHE A 104 4.43 11.26 16.93
CA PHE A 104 4.53 12.64 17.42
C PHE A 104 5.94 13.05 17.80
N SER A 105 6.84 12.13 18.18
CA SER A 105 8.23 12.47 18.48
C SER A 105 8.91 13.12 17.26
N GLY A 106 8.69 12.60 16.05
CA GLY A 106 9.26 13.16 14.81
C GLY A 106 8.67 14.51 14.40
N LEU A 107 7.37 14.75 14.65
CA LEU A 107 6.70 16.03 14.33
C LEU A 107 6.90 17.11 15.40
N ALA A 108 6.80 16.73 16.68
CA ALA A 108 6.92 17.58 17.86
C ALA A 108 8.31 18.23 17.96
N LYS A 109 9.36 17.46 17.69
CA LYS A 109 10.75 17.90 17.73
C LYS A 109 11.13 18.75 16.51
N ASN A 110 10.38 18.59 15.41
CA ASN A 110 10.46 19.46 14.23
C ASN A 110 9.68 20.78 14.40
N ALA A 111 8.73 20.85 15.33
CA ALA A 111 7.97 22.04 15.67
C ALA A 111 8.67 22.86 16.77
N VAL A 112 9.84 23.40 16.45
CA VAL A 112 10.31 24.61 17.16
C VAL A 112 9.30 25.73 16.86
N PRO A 113 8.75 26.44 17.88
CA PRO A 113 7.89 27.58 17.62
C PRO A 113 8.68 28.59 16.77
N ALA A 114 8.07 29.03 15.67
CA ALA A 114 8.58 30.07 14.79
C ALA A 114 8.72 31.40 15.55
N ARG A 115 9.76 31.52 16.36
CA ARG A 115 10.29 32.79 16.89
C ARG A 115 11.80 32.80 16.72
N ALA A 116 12.21 32.67 15.46
CA ALA A 116 13.38 33.28 14.82
C ALA A 116 13.61 32.55 13.49
N GLY A 117 13.33 33.23 12.38
CA GLY A 117 13.83 33.02 11.03
C GLY A 117 13.98 31.59 10.48
N ALA A 118 13.29 31.28 9.38
CA ALA A 118 13.56 30.14 8.50
C ALA A 118 15.01 30.07 7.94
N ALA A 119 15.83 31.10 8.16
CA ALA A 119 17.27 31.09 7.91
C ALA A 119 18.07 30.29 8.97
N ALA A 120 17.54 30.13 10.19
CA ALA A 120 18.21 29.39 11.27
C ALA A 120 18.17 27.87 11.01
N SER A 121 17.07 27.31 10.49
CA SER A 121 16.97 25.86 10.25
C SER A 121 17.96 25.33 9.18
N ARG A 122 18.40 26.20 8.26
CA ARG A 122 19.41 25.86 7.25
C ARG A 122 20.84 26.03 7.79
N ALA A 123 21.04 26.94 8.73
CA ALA A 123 22.31 27.11 9.47
C ALA A 123 22.51 26.00 10.53
N ASP A 124 21.42 25.53 11.16
CA ASP A 124 21.42 24.49 12.21
C ASP A 124 21.92 23.11 11.72
N ILE A 125 21.82 22.82 10.41
CA ILE A 125 22.37 21.57 9.82
C ILE A 125 23.89 21.72 9.57
N GLN A 126 24.36 22.95 9.36
CA GLN A 126 25.75 23.26 9.06
C GLN A 126 26.62 23.14 10.33
N ASP A 127 26.12 23.64 11.46
CA ASP A 127 26.84 23.82 12.74
C ASP A 127 26.83 22.59 13.68
N MET A 128 26.69 21.38 13.14
CA MET A 128 27.19 20.22 13.88
C MET A 128 28.72 20.19 13.78
N GLU A 129 29.37 20.92 14.69
CA GLU A 129 30.78 20.75 15.02
C GLU A 129 30.93 19.44 15.80
N LEU A 130 30.96 18.32 15.09
CA LEU A 130 31.76 17.20 15.59
C LEU A 130 33.17 17.75 15.71
N GLU A 131 33.84 17.51 16.84
CA GLU A 131 35.25 17.89 17.03
C GLU A 131 36.02 17.50 15.76
N GLU A 132 36.52 18.47 15.00
CA GLU A 132 37.11 18.21 13.68
C GLU A 132 38.24 17.17 13.78
N ASP A 133 38.96 17.19 14.90
CA ASP A 133 39.99 16.22 15.26
C ASP A 133 39.46 14.78 15.36
N SER A 134 38.23 14.59 15.84
CA SER A 134 37.59 13.26 15.91
C SER A 134 37.22 12.75 14.51
N VAL A 135 36.74 13.63 13.64
CA VAL A 135 36.38 13.29 12.25
C VAL A 135 37.65 12.94 11.46
N GLU A 136 38.72 13.71 11.64
CA GLU A 136 40.00 13.48 10.95
C GLU A 136 40.63 12.15 11.37
N GLN A 137 40.59 11.80 12.66
CA GLN A 137 41.05 10.49 13.14
C GLN A 137 40.25 9.32 12.56
N LEU A 138 38.91 9.47 12.46
CA LEU A 138 38.04 8.47 11.84
C LEU A 138 38.27 8.36 10.33
N LEU A 139 38.62 9.45 9.65
CA LEU A 139 38.96 9.45 8.24
C LEU A 139 40.28 8.74 7.95
N GLN A 140 41.28 8.88 8.83
CA GLN A 140 42.56 8.17 8.69
C GLN A 140 42.39 6.65 8.81
N ARG A 141 41.45 6.18 9.64
CA ARG A 141 41.10 4.76 9.79
C ARG A 141 39.67 4.49 9.30
N PHE A 142 39.39 4.89 8.06
CA PHE A 142 38.05 4.84 7.49
C PHE A 142 37.40 3.45 7.52
N ASP A 143 38.16 2.41 7.16
CA ASP A 143 37.61 1.05 7.09
C ASP A 143 37.28 0.53 8.51
N ASP A 144 38.16 0.73 9.49
CA ASP A 144 37.88 0.44 10.90
C ASP A 144 36.68 1.24 11.43
N ALA A 145 36.54 2.50 11.00
CA ALA A 145 35.44 3.37 11.38
C ALA A 145 34.11 2.88 10.78
N ASN A 146 34.12 2.41 9.55
CA ASN A 146 32.98 1.82 8.87
C ASN A 146 32.52 0.54 9.57
N ASP A 147 33.45 -0.36 9.90
CA ASP A 147 33.14 -1.63 10.56
C ASP A 147 32.58 -1.44 11.97
N LYS A 148 33.02 -0.38 12.67
CA LYS A 148 32.50 0.03 13.98
C LYS A 148 31.19 0.83 13.91
N GLY A 149 30.67 1.10 12.71
CA GLY A 149 29.41 1.82 12.52
C GLY A 149 29.48 3.34 12.71
N HIS A 150 30.67 3.95 12.64
CA HIS A 150 30.85 5.41 12.66
C HIS A 150 30.54 6.07 11.31
N VAL A 151 30.40 5.28 10.24
CA VAL A 151 30.15 5.75 8.87
C VAL A 151 28.74 5.41 8.46
N LEU A 152 28.05 6.35 7.81
CA LEU A 152 26.74 6.10 7.20
C LEU A 152 26.89 5.21 5.95
N ASN A 153 26.83 3.90 6.13
CA ASN A 153 27.03 2.92 5.06
C ASN A 153 25.74 2.26 4.56
N LYS A 154 24.58 2.71 5.05
CA LYS A 154 23.26 2.20 4.65
C LYS A 154 22.27 3.31 4.39
N GLN A 155 21.39 3.09 3.43
CA GLN A 155 20.26 3.95 3.09
C GLN A 155 18.97 3.25 3.51
N THR A 156 18.11 3.95 4.24
CA THR A 156 16.77 3.44 4.57
C THR A 156 15.76 3.86 3.51
N LEU A 157 15.03 2.89 2.99
CA LEU A 157 13.85 3.10 2.15
C LEU A 157 12.63 2.80 3.00
N GLY A 158 11.67 3.71 3.08
CA GLY A 158 10.47 3.57 3.87
C GLY A 158 9.21 3.79 3.04
N GLY A 159 8.14 3.11 3.41
CA GLY A 159 6.82 3.25 2.80
C GLY A 159 5.70 2.86 3.76
N GLN A 160 4.48 3.22 3.38
CA GLN A 160 3.27 2.81 4.08
C GLN A 160 2.49 1.83 3.21
N ILE A 161 2.05 0.73 3.80
CA ILE A 161 1.20 -0.28 3.17
C ILE A 161 -0.17 0.33 2.91
N MET A 162 -0.55 0.42 1.64
CA MET A 162 -1.91 0.69 1.23
C MET A 162 -2.72 -0.59 1.36
N LYS A 163 -3.65 -0.61 2.31
CA LYS A 163 -4.59 -1.72 2.50
C LYS A 163 -5.72 -1.63 1.48
N ASP A 164 -6.29 -2.78 1.12
CA ASP A 164 -7.48 -2.85 0.28
C ASP A 164 -8.63 -2.07 0.94
N GLU A 165 -9.20 -1.09 0.23
CA GLU A 165 -10.41 -0.38 0.65
C GLU A 165 -11.59 -0.77 -0.25
N THR A 166 -12.78 -0.88 0.36
CA THR A 166 -14.02 -1.17 -0.35
C THR A 166 -14.27 -0.15 -1.46
N GLY A 167 -14.29 -0.61 -2.71
CA GLY A 167 -14.47 0.23 -3.90
C GLY A 167 -13.20 0.51 -4.71
N LYS A 168 -12.02 0.07 -4.25
CA LYS A 168 -10.77 0.06 -5.02
C LYS A 168 -10.55 -1.29 -5.71
N PRO A 169 -9.80 -1.34 -6.82
CA PRO A 169 -9.50 -2.58 -7.51
C PRO A 169 -8.69 -3.52 -6.60
N ILE A 170 -9.03 -4.81 -6.64
CA ILE A 170 -8.27 -5.85 -5.96
C ILE A 170 -7.09 -6.23 -6.86
N TYR A 171 -5.88 -6.11 -6.34
CA TYR A 171 -4.68 -6.49 -7.08
C TYR A 171 -4.33 -7.95 -6.80
N MET A 172 -4.03 -8.68 -7.87
CA MET A 172 -3.60 -10.08 -7.82
C MET A 172 -2.29 -10.23 -8.60
N LEU A 173 -1.41 -11.11 -8.11
CA LEU A 173 -0.18 -11.50 -8.77
C LEU A 173 -0.47 -12.75 -9.60
N GLY A 174 -0.16 -12.69 -10.90
CA GLY A 174 -0.30 -13.81 -11.82
C GLY A 174 1.03 -14.52 -12.03
N THR A 175 1.10 -15.82 -11.70
CA THR A 175 2.24 -16.68 -12.02
C THR A 175 1.87 -17.63 -13.15
N TYR A 176 2.73 -17.71 -14.16
CA TYR A 176 2.52 -18.59 -15.32
C TYR A 176 3.28 -19.90 -15.16
N ARG A 177 2.60 -21.00 -15.45
CA ARG A 177 3.18 -22.35 -15.58
C ARG A 177 2.68 -23.00 -16.86
N GLY A 178 3.41 -22.79 -17.96
CA GLY A 178 2.99 -23.30 -19.27
C GLY A 178 1.71 -22.63 -19.77
N GLN A 179 0.60 -23.38 -19.80
CA GLN A 179 -0.75 -22.90 -20.16
C GLN A 179 -1.63 -22.59 -18.93
N GLU A 180 -1.07 -22.66 -17.72
CA GLU A 180 -1.79 -22.38 -16.48
C GLU A 180 -1.39 -20.99 -15.93
N LEU A 181 -2.38 -20.22 -15.51
CA LEU A 181 -2.22 -18.94 -14.82
C LEU A 181 -2.76 -19.08 -13.39
N HIS A 182 -1.89 -18.94 -12.39
CA HIS A 182 -2.29 -18.93 -10.99
C HIS A 182 -2.34 -17.50 -10.48
N LEU A 183 -3.49 -17.11 -9.93
CA LEU A 183 -3.75 -15.78 -9.38
C LEU A 183 -3.69 -15.84 -7.86
N THR A 184 -2.78 -15.06 -7.28
CA THR A 184 -2.62 -14.91 -5.84
C THR A 184 -2.96 -13.50 -5.41
N LYS A 185 -3.81 -13.36 -4.39
CA LYS A 185 -4.19 -12.04 -3.88
C LYS A 185 -3.02 -11.35 -3.20
N ILE A 186 -2.80 -10.08 -3.53
CA ILE A 186 -1.81 -9.23 -2.85
C ILE A 186 -2.46 -8.62 -1.61
N SER A 187 -1.79 -8.69 -0.46
CA SER A 187 -2.27 -8.14 0.82
C SER A 187 -2.14 -6.62 0.90
N GLY A 188 -1.19 -6.05 0.18
CA GLY A 188 -1.05 -4.60 0.06
C GLY A 188 0.09 -4.17 -0.86
N ILE A 189 0.01 -2.91 -1.29
CA ILE A 189 1.04 -2.29 -2.14
C ILE A 189 1.76 -1.22 -1.33
N VAL A 190 3.08 -1.16 -1.49
CA VAL A 190 3.94 -0.20 -0.80
C VAL A 190 4.76 0.56 -1.82
N GLN A 191 4.71 1.89 -1.75
CA GLN A 191 5.67 2.74 -2.46
C GLN A 191 6.85 3.08 -1.56
N MET A 192 8.01 2.52 -1.88
CA MET A 192 9.25 2.73 -1.15
C MET A 192 9.90 4.04 -1.58
N ARG A 193 10.20 4.90 -0.60
CA ARG A 193 10.89 6.18 -0.81
C ARG A 193 12.10 6.30 0.13
N PRO A 194 13.20 6.93 -0.31
CA PRO A 194 14.32 7.26 0.57
C PRO A 194 13.86 8.05 1.80
N GLN A 195 14.24 7.57 2.99
CA GLN A 195 14.05 8.25 4.25
C GLN A 195 15.39 8.85 4.70
N PHE A 196 15.36 10.09 5.18
CA PHE A 196 16.56 10.84 5.56
C PHE A 196 16.76 10.87 7.08
N HIS A 197 16.86 9.69 7.70
CA HIS A 197 17.00 9.56 9.16
C HIS A 197 18.21 10.30 9.73
N HIS A 198 19.31 10.38 8.98
CA HIS A 198 20.50 11.11 9.40
C HIS A 198 20.24 12.61 9.56
N LEU A 199 19.32 13.20 8.78
CA LEU A 199 18.97 14.61 8.91
C LEU A 199 18.16 14.85 10.18
N ASP A 200 17.24 13.94 10.49
CA ASP A 200 16.46 13.98 11.73
C ASP A 200 17.38 13.81 12.95
N ALA A 201 18.33 12.86 12.91
CA ALA A 201 19.32 12.65 13.95
C ALA A 201 20.22 13.88 14.16
N VAL A 202 20.65 14.53 13.07
CA VAL A 202 21.43 15.77 13.14
C VAL A 202 20.66 16.87 13.87
N ARG A 203 19.39 17.04 13.51
CA ARG A 203 18.52 18.05 14.10
C ARG A 203 18.26 17.78 15.56
N GLU A 204 18.04 16.53 15.95
CA GLU A 204 17.83 16.19 17.35
C GLU A 204 19.08 16.45 18.18
N LEU A 205 20.25 16.03 17.69
CA LEU A 205 21.49 16.23 18.43
C LEU A 205 21.74 17.72 18.70
N ALA A 206 21.48 18.58 17.71
CA ALA A 206 21.56 20.04 17.86
C ALA A 206 20.57 20.57 18.91
N ASN A 207 19.31 20.13 18.87
CA ASN A 207 18.30 20.51 19.87
C ASN A 207 18.68 20.04 21.28
N ALA A 208 19.19 18.82 21.42
CA ALA A 208 19.61 18.24 22.68
C ALA A 208 20.81 18.99 23.28
N ASN A 209 21.81 19.34 22.45
CA ASN A 209 22.95 20.15 22.88
C ASN A 209 22.52 21.54 23.35
N ARG A 210 21.66 22.23 22.59
CA ARG A 210 21.10 23.52 23.01
C ARG A 210 20.33 23.44 24.31
N ARG A 211 19.61 22.35 24.53
CA ARG A 211 18.90 22.11 25.79
C ARG A 211 19.89 21.94 26.94
N ARG A 212 20.95 21.15 26.77
CA ARG A 212 22.02 20.98 27.77
C ARG A 212 22.72 22.30 28.09
N GLU A 213 23.04 23.11 27.07
CA GLU A 213 23.65 24.43 27.27
C GLU A 213 22.74 25.38 28.06
N ARG A 214 21.44 25.42 27.73
CA ARG A 214 20.46 26.21 28.50
C ARG A 214 20.32 25.71 29.93
N GLU A 215 20.28 24.39 30.13
CA GLU A 215 20.21 23.78 31.47
C GLU A 215 21.50 24.04 32.29
N ALA A 216 22.66 24.13 31.63
CA ALA A 216 23.93 24.50 32.25
C ALA A 216 24.03 25.98 32.62
N VAL A 217 23.43 26.87 31.81
CA VAL A 217 23.47 28.34 32.03
C VAL A 217 22.38 28.81 33.00
N GLU A 218 21.15 28.30 32.88
CA GLU A 218 20.00 28.74 33.70
C GLU A 218 19.75 27.86 34.95
N GLY A 219 20.55 26.80 35.12
CA GLY A 219 20.32 25.75 36.11
C GLY A 219 19.12 24.88 35.76
N ALA A 220 19.18 23.58 36.10
CA ALA A 220 18.09 22.64 35.86
C ALA A 220 16.83 23.08 36.64
N ARG A 221 15.96 23.88 36.02
CA ARG A 221 14.60 24.07 36.53
C ARG A 221 13.95 22.69 36.54
N ALA A 222 13.44 22.29 37.70
CA ALA A 222 12.71 21.04 37.86
C ALA A 222 11.52 21.04 36.90
N ASN A 223 11.71 20.45 35.72
CA ASN A 223 10.61 20.17 34.83
C ASN A 223 9.87 18.98 35.42
N GLU A 224 8.75 19.26 36.09
CA GLU A 224 7.70 18.27 36.26
C GLU A 224 7.40 17.66 34.88
N PRO A 225 7.22 16.33 34.77
CA PRO A 225 6.92 15.66 33.52
C PRO A 225 5.50 16.05 33.08
N ARG A 226 5.37 17.24 32.49
CA ARG A 226 4.18 17.58 31.72
C ARG A 226 4.27 16.74 30.47
N ALA A 227 3.52 15.64 30.47
CA ALA A 227 3.14 14.93 29.26
C ALA A 227 2.72 16.00 28.24
N VAL A 228 3.54 16.14 27.19
CA VAL A 228 3.35 17.13 26.16
C VAL A 228 2.08 16.75 25.41
N GLN A 229 0.93 17.20 25.90
CA GLN A 229 -0.27 17.31 25.09
C GLN A 229 0.01 18.43 24.08
N MET A 230 0.63 18.05 22.97
CA MET A 230 0.66 18.91 21.79
C MET A 230 -0.74 18.95 21.20
N THR A 231 -1.56 19.84 21.75
CA THR A 231 -2.77 20.33 21.10
C THR A 231 -2.35 21.22 19.94
N ILE A 232 -2.00 20.61 18.82
CA ILE A 232 -2.05 21.30 17.53
C ILE A 232 -3.51 21.70 17.33
N LYS A 233 -3.76 23.01 17.42
CA LYS A 233 -5.07 23.65 17.33
C LYS A 233 -5.70 23.26 15.99
N ASN A 234 -6.87 22.64 16.11
CA ASN A 234 -7.61 21.97 15.04
C ASN A 234 -8.14 22.96 14.00
N GLU A 235 -7.99 22.61 12.72
CA GLU A 235 -9.03 22.73 11.71
C GLU A 235 -9.09 21.37 10.97
N ASP A 236 -10.31 20.89 10.71
CA ASP A 236 -10.70 19.65 10.02
C ASP A 236 -10.59 18.28 10.74
N GLY A 237 -11.71 17.54 10.71
CA GLY A 237 -11.91 16.24 11.37
C GLY A 237 -11.03 15.09 10.86
N ASP A 238 -10.38 15.26 9.71
CA ASP A 238 -9.41 14.31 9.14
C ASP A 238 -8.07 14.30 9.91
N SER A 239 -7.81 15.39 10.65
CA SER A 239 -6.63 15.50 11.51
C SER A 239 -6.73 14.61 12.76
N ALA A 240 -7.93 14.28 13.24
CA ALA A 240 -8.10 13.46 14.45
C ALA A 240 -7.70 12.00 14.21
N GLN A 241 -8.09 11.42 13.07
CA GLN A 241 -7.65 10.08 12.68
C GLN A 241 -6.15 10.04 12.43
N SER A 242 -5.60 11.11 11.83
CA SER A 242 -4.16 11.26 11.64
C SER A 242 -3.39 11.32 12.97
N LYS A 243 -3.95 11.98 14.01
CA LYS A 243 -3.35 12.03 15.36
C LYS A 243 -3.36 10.66 16.03
N GLU A 244 -4.48 9.95 16.04
CA GLU A 244 -4.59 8.60 16.59
C GLU A 244 -3.64 7.62 15.86
N PHE A 245 -3.53 7.75 14.54
CA PHE A 245 -2.59 6.98 13.74
C PHE A 245 -1.13 7.22 14.13
N LEU A 246 -0.74 8.47 14.41
CA LEU A 246 0.61 8.81 14.90
C LEU A 246 0.88 8.26 16.31
N PHE A 247 -0.13 8.22 17.19
CA PHE A 247 0.00 7.58 18.51
C PHE A 247 0.21 6.07 18.39
N ARG A 248 -0.62 5.40 17.59
CA ARG A 248 -0.46 3.96 17.32
C ARG A 248 0.89 3.65 16.69
N ALA A 249 1.35 4.50 15.77
CA ALA A 249 2.67 4.35 15.18
C ALA A 249 3.77 4.46 16.23
N GLN A 250 3.64 5.36 17.21
CA GLN A 250 4.61 5.52 18.28
C GLN A 250 4.61 4.33 19.27
N GLU A 251 3.43 3.82 19.62
CA GLU A 251 3.30 2.68 20.54
C GLU A 251 3.73 1.36 19.89
N GLU A 252 3.53 1.22 18.59
CA GLU A 252 3.87 0.02 17.85
C GLU A 252 5.39 -0.12 17.65
N LYS A 253 5.93 -1.20 18.20
CA LYS A 253 7.34 -1.57 18.07
C LYS A 253 7.62 -2.13 16.68
N TRP A 254 8.83 -1.87 16.19
CA TRP A 254 9.32 -2.45 14.95
C TRP A 254 9.54 -3.97 15.09
N THR A 255 8.95 -4.73 14.19
CA THR A 255 9.24 -6.17 14.02
C THR A 255 10.32 -6.32 12.96
N LYS A 256 11.46 -6.89 13.34
CA LYS A 256 12.56 -7.18 12.42
C LYS A 256 12.29 -8.47 11.66
N LEU A 257 12.45 -8.42 10.35
CA LEU A 257 12.29 -9.54 9.44
C LEU A 257 13.65 -9.98 8.91
N ARG A 258 13.82 -11.29 8.74
CA ARG A 258 14.97 -11.83 8.03
C ARG A 258 14.72 -11.72 6.53
N TYR A 259 15.66 -11.13 5.81
CA TYR A 259 15.59 -11.00 4.37
C TYR A 259 16.28 -12.19 3.69
N TYR A 260 15.58 -12.81 2.74
CA TYR A 260 16.13 -13.79 1.81
C TYR A 260 16.09 -13.17 0.42
N ASP A 261 17.21 -13.26 -0.32
CA ASP A 261 17.31 -12.68 -1.67
C ASP A 261 16.59 -13.57 -2.70
N GLU A 262 16.27 -13.00 -3.86
CA GLU A 262 15.54 -13.68 -4.94
C GLU A 262 16.25 -14.95 -5.47
N GLU A 263 17.57 -15.03 -5.31
CA GLU A 263 18.39 -16.16 -5.76
C GLU A 263 18.58 -17.25 -4.71
N THR A 264 18.03 -17.06 -3.50
CA THR A 264 18.22 -18.02 -2.41
C THR A 264 17.32 -19.25 -2.60
N ASP A 265 17.82 -20.44 -2.31
CA ASP A 265 17.08 -21.70 -2.45
C ASP A 265 15.75 -21.68 -1.67
N GLU A 266 15.74 -21.15 -0.44
CA GLU A 266 14.53 -21.06 0.38
C GLU A 266 13.46 -20.16 -0.26
N ALA A 267 13.86 -19.10 -0.97
CA ALA A 267 12.93 -18.23 -1.67
C ALA A 267 12.33 -18.94 -2.89
N PHE A 268 13.15 -19.72 -3.61
CA PHE A 268 12.71 -20.53 -4.74
C PHE A 268 11.73 -21.62 -4.32
N GLU A 269 12.02 -22.36 -3.24
CA GLU A 269 11.13 -23.39 -2.70
C GLU A 269 9.79 -22.79 -2.25
N THR A 270 9.83 -21.71 -1.47
CA THR A 270 8.62 -21.02 -0.97
C THR A 270 7.76 -20.51 -2.13
N TYR A 271 8.38 -19.99 -3.20
CA TYR A 271 7.66 -19.54 -4.39
C TYR A 271 6.97 -20.71 -5.10
N HIS A 272 7.65 -21.84 -5.31
CA HIS A 272 7.10 -23.00 -6.01
C HIS A 272 6.01 -23.73 -5.23
N GLU A 273 6.09 -23.72 -3.90
CA GLU A 273 5.10 -24.35 -3.03
C GLU A 273 3.83 -23.49 -2.90
N LYS A 274 3.96 -22.17 -2.74
CA LYS A 274 2.84 -21.32 -2.32
C LYS A 274 2.15 -20.55 -3.44
N MET A 275 2.87 -20.25 -4.53
CA MET A 275 2.33 -19.47 -5.64
C MET A 275 1.65 -20.34 -6.70
N PHE A 276 1.71 -21.67 -6.57
CA PHE A 276 1.09 -22.60 -7.51
C PHE A 276 0.08 -23.47 -6.79
N VAL A 277 -1.01 -23.79 -7.49
CA VAL A 277 -1.95 -24.81 -7.03
C VAL A 277 -1.41 -26.17 -7.47
N HIS A 278 -1.13 -27.04 -6.51
CA HIS A 278 -0.59 -28.38 -6.77
C HIS A 278 -1.63 -29.36 -7.33
N ASP A 279 -2.89 -29.25 -6.91
CA ASP A 279 -3.98 -30.14 -7.31
C ASP A 279 -4.92 -29.43 -8.29
N THR A 280 -4.47 -29.26 -9.54
CA THR A 280 -5.27 -28.58 -10.58
C THR A 280 -6.49 -29.42 -11.00
N GLU A 281 -6.39 -30.76 -10.96
CA GLU A 281 -7.43 -31.68 -11.43
C GLU A 281 -8.65 -31.77 -10.50
N ASN A 282 -8.46 -31.63 -9.18
CA ASN A 282 -9.54 -31.72 -8.19
C ASN A 282 -10.06 -30.35 -7.72
N THR A 283 -9.59 -29.25 -8.33
CA THR A 283 -10.03 -27.91 -7.93
C THR A 283 -11.50 -27.66 -8.27
N ALA A 284 -12.22 -27.10 -7.30
CA ALA A 284 -13.61 -26.71 -7.48
C ALA A 284 -13.70 -25.57 -8.52
N LYS A 285 -14.39 -25.83 -9.63
CA LYS A 285 -14.66 -24.80 -10.65
C LYS A 285 -15.47 -23.65 -10.03
N LEU A 286 -14.87 -22.46 -9.99
CA LEU A 286 -15.53 -21.25 -9.53
C LEU A 286 -16.66 -20.91 -10.50
N LYS A 287 -17.90 -20.94 -10.00
CA LYS A 287 -19.08 -20.47 -10.75
C LYS A 287 -19.48 -19.12 -10.19
N SER A 288 -19.68 -18.14 -11.06
CA SER A 288 -20.27 -16.86 -10.65
C SER A 288 -21.67 -17.13 -10.09
N SER A 289 -21.92 -16.69 -8.85
CA SER A 289 -23.24 -16.79 -8.22
C SER A 289 -24.26 -15.79 -8.80
N MET A 290 -23.79 -14.82 -9.58
CA MET A 290 -24.58 -13.73 -10.14
C MET A 290 -24.88 -13.97 -11.62
N THR A 291 -26.09 -13.63 -12.05
CA THR A 291 -26.43 -13.54 -13.47
C THR A 291 -25.81 -12.29 -14.10
N ASN A 292 -25.69 -12.26 -15.43
CA ASN A 292 -25.10 -11.13 -16.15
C ASN A 292 -25.79 -9.78 -15.79
N GLU A 293 -27.10 -9.79 -15.65
CA GLU A 293 -27.88 -8.59 -15.26
C GLU A 293 -27.58 -8.13 -13.83
N GLN A 294 -27.45 -9.07 -12.88
CA GLN A 294 -27.10 -8.75 -11.50
C GLN A 294 -25.67 -8.25 -11.39
N TYR A 295 -24.76 -8.79 -12.20
CA TYR A 295 -23.38 -8.31 -12.29
C TYR A 295 -23.33 -6.87 -12.84
N LEU A 296 -24.07 -6.59 -13.93
CA LEU A 296 -24.18 -5.25 -14.50
C LEU A 296 -24.78 -4.23 -13.52
N ASP A 297 -25.82 -4.62 -12.77
CA ASP A 297 -26.41 -3.75 -11.73
C ASP A 297 -25.42 -3.50 -10.59
N ALA A 298 -24.66 -4.52 -10.16
CA ALA A 298 -23.68 -4.42 -9.09
C ALA A 298 -22.43 -3.59 -9.44
N ILE A 299 -21.97 -3.63 -10.71
CA ILE A 299 -20.84 -2.81 -11.16
C ILE A 299 -21.27 -1.38 -11.55
N SER A 300 -22.55 -1.16 -11.81
CA SER A 300 -23.07 0.17 -12.09
C SER A 300 -23.13 0.99 -10.81
N ALA A 301 -22.77 2.28 -10.90
CA ALA A 301 -22.96 3.19 -9.78
C ALA A 301 -24.43 3.17 -9.33
N GLU A 302 -24.68 3.19 -8.02
CA GLU A 302 -26.03 3.29 -7.47
C GLU A 302 -26.77 4.42 -8.21
N ARG A 303 -27.79 4.06 -8.99
CA ARG A 303 -28.62 5.05 -9.68
C ARG A 303 -29.26 5.93 -8.61
N HIS A 304 -28.72 7.13 -8.39
CA HIS A 304 -29.40 8.17 -7.62
C HIS A 304 -30.58 8.64 -8.45
N ASP A 305 -31.69 7.94 -8.32
CA ASP A 305 -32.95 8.32 -8.93
C ASP A 305 -33.49 9.55 -8.16
N PRO A 306 -33.57 10.76 -8.76
CA PRO A 306 -34.05 11.95 -8.07
C PRO A 306 -35.53 11.86 -7.67
N SER A 307 -36.23 10.77 -8.01
CA SER A 307 -37.64 10.55 -7.68
C SER A 307 -37.90 9.75 -6.40
N GLY A 308 -36.90 9.43 -5.57
CA GLY A 308 -37.12 8.91 -4.22
C GLY A 308 -37.97 7.62 -4.13
N ARG A 309 -38.06 6.82 -5.20
CA ARG A 309 -38.76 5.54 -5.17
C ARG A 309 -37.80 4.47 -4.68
N SER A 310 -37.91 4.16 -3.39
CA SER A 310 -37.29 2.97 -2.82
C SER A 310 -37.68 1.74 -3.63
N LYS A 311 -36.70 0.86 -3.87
CA LYS A 311 -36.83 -0.39 -4.61
C LYS A 311 -38.10 -1.13 -4.17
N LYS A 312 -39.00 -1.46 -5.12
CA LYS A 312 -40.09 -2.41 -4.84
C LYS A 312 -39.44 -3.73 -4.41
N LYS A 313 -39.81 -4.22 -3.22
CA LYS A 313 -39.31 -5.50 -2.69
C LYS A 313 -39.48 -6.59 -3.77
N PRO A 314 -38.52 -7.52 -3.91
CA PRO A 314 -38.65 -8.61 -4.86
C PRO A 314 -39.94 -9.38 -4.58
N LEU A 315 -40.68 -9.70 -5.65
CA LEU A 315 -41.95 -10.42 -5.55
C LEU A 315 -41.72 -11.79 -4.91
N THR A 316 -42.60 -12.15 -3.99
CA THR A 316 -42.54 -13.47 -3.34
C THR A 316 -42.92 -14.57 -4.33
N LYS A 317 -42.41 -15.79 -4.14
CA LYS A 317 -42.65 -16.96 -5.02
C LYS A 317 -44.14 -17.19 -5.37
N LYS A 318 -45.05 -16.88 -4.43
CA LYS A 318 -46.51 -16.97 -4.62
C LYS A 318 -47.11 -15.90 -5.55
N GLN A 319 -46.42 -14.79 -5.75
CA GLN A 319 -46.83 -13.73 -6.67
C GLN A 319 -46.32 -13.97 -8.09
N MET A 320 -45.14 -14.58 -8.25
CA MET A 320 -44.65 -15.00 -9.58
C MET A 320 -45.55 -16.09 -10.18
N GLN A 321 -45.92 -17.09 -9.37
CA GLN A 321 -46.76 -18.19 -9.82
C GLN A 321 -48.17 -17.74 -10.24
N ARG A 322 -48.69 -16.68 -9.62
CA ARG A 322 -50.02 -16.12 -9.96
C ARG A 322 -50.01 -15.30 -11.26
N ILE A 323 -48.84 -14.86 -11.72
CA ILE A 323 -48.67 -14.15 -12.99
C ILE A 323 -48.52 -15.16 -14.12
N GLU A 324 -47.73 -16.22 -13.93
CA GLU A 324 -47.67 -17.37 -14.84
C GLU A 324 -49.06 -17.99 -15.06
N ASP A 325 -49.83 -18.23 -13.99
CA ASP A 325 -51.19 -18.77 -14.08
C ASP A 325 -52.18 -17.81 -14.79
N SER A 326 -51.87 -16.51 -14.89
CA SER A 326 -52.71 -15.53 -15.59
C SER A 326 -52.33 -15.36 -17.07
N GLU A 327 -51.05 -15.50 -17.40
CA GLU A 327 -50.55 -15.40 -18.79
C GLU A 327 -50.90 -16.64 -19.62
N ASP A 328 -51.07 -17.81 -18.98
CA ASP A 328 -51.49 -19.05 -19.66
C ASP A 328 -53.02 -19.12 -19.92
N SER A 329 -53.78 -18.13 -19.44
CA SER A 329 -55.24 -18.03 -19.64
C SER A 329 -55.69 -17.10 -20.77
N ASP A 330 -54.76 -16.40 -21.42
CA ASP A 330 -55.05 -15.38 -22.46
C ASP A 330 -54.59 -15.78 -23.87
N VAL A 331 -54.47 -17.09 -24.12
CA VAL A 331 -54.23 -17.65 -25.47
C VAL A 331 -55.39 -18.58 -25.84
N GLY A 332 -56.47 -18.00 -26.36
CA GLY A 332 -57.51 -18.78 -27.03
C GLY A 332 -58.87 -18.10 -27.15
N ASP A 333 -58.99 -17.07 -27.98
CA ASP A 333 -60.10 -16.91 -28.95
C ASP A 333 -59.92 -15.59 -29.71
N ASP A 334 -59.42 -15.66 -30.95
CA ASP A 334 -59.69 -14.62 -31.95
C ASP A 334 -59.34 -15.15 -33.34
N ASP A 335 -60.19 -16.04 -33.86
CA ASP A 335 -60.22 -16.41 -35.28
C ASP A 335 -61.64 -16.89 -35.65
N HIS A 336 -62.64 -15.99 -35.66
CA HIS A 336 -63.84 -16.13 -36.48
C HIS A 336 -64.71 -14.86 -36.52
N GLU A 337 -64.26 -13.81 -37.20
CA GLU A 337 -65.20 -12.73 -37.60
C GLU A 337 -64.81 -12.04 -38.92
N GLN A 338 -64.60 -12.82 -39.97
CA GLN A 338 -64.64 -12.35 -41.37
C GLN A 338 -65.25 -13.42 -42.28
N ASN A 339 -66.59 -13.59 -42.26
CA ASN A 339 -67.39 -14.10 -43.40
C ASN A 339 -68.90 -14.20 -43.05
N LEU A 340 -69.56 -13.06 -42.81
CA LEU A 340 -71.02 -13.03 -42.65
C LEU A 340 -71.67 -11.74 -43.20
N ALA A 341 -71.12 -11.22 -44.30
CA ALA A 341 -71.70 -10.07 -45.02
C ALA A 341 -71.81 -10.30 -46.53
N THR A 342 -71.97 -11.55 -46.99
CA THR A 342 -72.17 -11.85 -48.43
C THR A 342 -73.06 -13.06 -48.71
N GLN A 343 -73.96 -13.39 -47.78
CA GLN A 343 -75.04 -14.36 -48.01
C GLN A 343 -76.35 -13.87 -47.37
N GLU A 344 -76.82 -12.69 -47.77
CA GLU A 344 -78.21 -12.29 -47.53
C GLU A 344 -78.77 -11.47 -48.71
N GLU A 345 -78.27 -11.73 -49.92
CA GLU A 345 -78.76 -11.12 -51.16
C GLU A 345 -78.91 -12.14 -52.31
N ALA A 346 -79.24 -13.39 -51.97
CA ALA A 346 -79.47 -14.46 -52.97
C ALA A 346 -80.62 -15.43 -52.63
N GLU A 347 -81.61 -15.01 -51.84
CA GLU A 347 -82.86 -15.80 -51.66
C GLU A 347 -84.12 -14.91 -51.62
N GLN A 348 -84.17 -13.91 -52.51
CA GLN A 348 -85.42 -13.30 -52.99
C GLN A 348 -85.34 -13.07 -54.50
N ALA A 349 -85.21 -14.17 -55.25
CA ALA A 349 -85.49 -14.22 -56.68
C ALA A 349 -85.64 -15.69 -57.13
N ALA A 350 -86.73 -16.34 -56.68
CA ALA A 350 -87.40 -17.46 -57.36
C ALA A 350 -88.83 -17.57 -56.84
#